data_AF-A0ABD5X6H4-F1
#
_entry.id   AF-A0ABD5X6H4-F1
#
_cell.length_a   1.000
_cell.length_b   1.000
_cell.length_c   1.000
_cell.angle_alpha   90.00
_cell.angle_beta   90.00
_cell.angle_gamma   90.00
#
_symmetry.space_group_name_H-M   'P 1'
#
loop_
_entity.id
_entity.type
_entity.pdbx_description
1 polymer ?
#
loop_
_entity_poly.entity_id
_entity_poly.type
_entity_poly.pdbx_seq_one_letter_code
_entity_poly.pdbx_strand_id
1 'polypeptide(L)'
;MSLDPSPSDQSDHSQSLTDKLPLKQGAITGGVAFVAGYLLTLFLIIVAEDDEFVNNLISEGGLLYYNSQFADLELIEDESGQVISEQGFNPLTDDSVEVLLLGKFELELESQVPLFLYHLIPIIVLVAGGFYVAKQVRARDLSTASIAGATLTVGTIGPAVLGAVVFSRTEEGTTMTPIVSDSILFVGLLFPAVFGTLGGILWTQLHPQTANLNSRPIISPRSKGAFVQRVEAYIESNGWQVADQKQVSESVTLLDARLQSELGVRAQALVMVVTGSENEVGDKHLSHLSKVRRKVGSDGATLVAESGYNKEISEAAEVQDISLIAPNEMQSGLIEMSTSRHRNVNISRRAVLYAGAGGTAIVIGTQLGFLQDGLNSIVGGDDSLEVNIITNPEQQTSQLAIEINNETNVDKVELRQGDEVLRESGVSPTQTSVSFDLDSRSFRDTAISPGAYDVVAVDDGEVISTEQIDLTIGDIEITNVSLIDPNEGDGVGAPLISSFEIEFKVSGGDLPIEVLSATPVDGVPTTGTPPENDDSVIARIYPEDKETVSFSPIGVNTQPVYPLATSIYGGTAPTCNGETKTAEILFKFTDQGPDDRRLYVDYKLSGEAIRGGRNNNSQGCPEGAAIDWEWS
;
A
#
# COMPACT_ATOMS: atom_id res chain seq x y z
N MET A 1 64.25 -32.04 -4.61
CA MET A 1 64.23 -30.75 -3.89
C MET A 1 63.77 -29.71 -4.89
N SER A 2 62.45 -29.50 -4.95
CA SER A 2 61.77 -28.55 -5.83
C SER A 2 60.93 -27.68 -4.91
N LEU A 3 61.23 -26.38 -4.87
CA LEU A 3 60.53 -25.41 -4.04
C LEU A 3 59.32 -24.92 -4.83
N ASP A 4 58.12 -25.20 -4.32
CA ASP A 4 56.87 -24.59 -4.79
C ASP A 4 56.89 -23.07 -4.49
N PRO A 5 56.56 -22.21 -5.47
CA PRO A 5 56.41 -20.79 -5.22
C PRO A 5 55.13 -20.53 -4.41
N SER A 6 55.29 -19.77 -3.33
CA SER A 6 54.25 -19.31 -2.42
C SER A 6 53.15 -18.52 -3.17
N PRO A 7 51.85 -18.80 -2.94
CA PRO A 7 50.75 -18.03 -3.48
C PRO A 7 50.51 -16.80 -2.60
N SER A 8 51.29 -15.74 -2.83
CA SER A 8 51.14 -14.48 -2.09
C SER A 8 51.30 -13.30 -3.03
N ASP A 9 50.32 -13.11 -3.92
CA ASP A 9 49.99 -11.79 -4.50
C ASP A 9 48.71 -11.89 -5.36
N GLN A 10 47.56 -12.07 -4.71
CA GLN A 10 46.29 -11.62 -5.29
C GLN A 10 45.96 -10.30 -4.60
N SER A 11 46.55 -9.22 -5.08
CA SER A 11 46.04 -7.89 -4.79
C SER A 11 44.63 -7.84 -5.35
N ASP A 12 43.64 -7.94 -4.46
CA ASP A 12 42.25 -7.59 -4.71
C ASP A 12 42.25 -6.16 -5.27
N HIS A 13 42.32 -6.05 -6.59
CA HIS A 13 42.04 -4.82 -7.29
C HIS A 13 40.56 -4.57 -7.04
N SER A 14 40.29 -3.80 -5.99
CA SER A 14 38.99 -3.21 -5.70
C SER A 14 38.59 -2.40 -6.93
N GLN A 15 37.90 -3.07 -7.86
CA GLN A 15 37.33 -2.44 -9.03
C GLN A 15 36.46 -1.31 -8.51
N SER A 16 36.84 -0.07 -8.85
CA SER A 16 36.15 1.12 -8.40
C SER A 16 34.67 0.98 -8.74
N LEU A 17 33.79 1.44 -7.86
CA LEU A 17 32.33 1.41 -8.09
C LEU A 17 31.96 2.11 -9.41
N THR A 18 32.78 3.07 -9.84
CA THR A 18 32.66 3.76 -11.14
C THR A 18 32.90 2.86 -12.35
N ASP A 19 33.61 1.75 -12.21
CA ASP A 19 33.85 0.79 -13.30
C ASP A 19 32.74 -0.26 -13.40
N LYS A 20 32.00 -0.49 -12.31
CA LYS A 20 30.88 -1.43 -12.25
C LYS A 20 29.57 -0.80 -12.71
N LEU A 21 29.39 0.49 -12.45
CA LEU A 21 28.18 1.23 -12.80
C LEU A 21 28.36 1.94 -14.14
N PRO A 22 27.36 1.91 -15.04
CA PRO A 22 27.43 2.58 -16.34
C PRO A 22 27.18 4.10 -16.22
N LEU A 23 27.88 4.76 -15.30
CA LEU A 23 27.67 6.17 -14.96
C LEU A 23 27.88 7.09 -16.16
N LYS A 24 28.81 6.75 -17.06
CA LYS A 24 29.06 7.54 -18.28
C LYS A 24 27.88 7.46 -19.24
N GLN A 25 27.33 6.27 -19.46
CA GLN A 25 26.18 6.05 -20.32
C GLN A 25 24.94 6.70 -19.71
N GLY A 26 24.71 6.47 -18.40
CA GLY A 26 23.65 7.11 -17.63
C GLY A 26 23.68 8.62 -17.70
N ALA A 27 24.85 9.23 -17.50
CA ALA A 27 25.00 10.69 -17.56
C ALA A 27 24.68 11.27 -18.94
N ILE A 28 25.17 10.64 -20.01
CA ILE A 28 24.90 11.11 -21.39
C ILE A 28 23.42 10.92 -21.74
N THR A 29 22.87 9.73 -21.47
CA THR A 29 21.47 9.42 -21.78
C THR A 29 20.50 10.24 -20.94
N GLY A 30 20.79 10.49 -19.66
CA GLY A 30 20.00 11.34 -18.78
C GLY A 30 19.92 12.79 -19.28
N GLY A 31 21.06 13.37 -19.67
CA GLY A 31 21.07 14.71 -20.25
C GLY A 31 20.30 14.81 -21.58
N VAL A 32 20.41 13.79 -22.44
CA VAL A 32 19.62 13.71 -23.68
C VAL A 32 18.12 13.54 -23.39
N ALA A 33 17.76 12.70 -22.42
CA ALA A 33 16.38 12.48 -22.00
C ALA A 33 15.74 13.77 -21.47
N PHE A 34 16.45 14.54 -20.65
CA PHE A 34 15.97 15.85 -20.18
C PHE A 34 15.65 16.79 -21.36
N VAL A 35 16.59 16.94 -22.30
CA VAL A 35 16.40 17.82 -23.46
C VAL A 35 15.24 17.32 -24.34
N ALA A 36 15.12 16.01 -24.55
CA ALA A 36 14.03 15.43 -25.32
C ALA A 36 12.66 15.64 -24.66
N GLY A 37 12.56 15.48 -23.33
CA GLY A 37 11.33 15.72 -22.57
C GLY A 37 10.89 17.18 -22.65
N TYR A 38 11.83 18.11 -22.48
CA TYR A 38 11.57 19.54 -22.67
C TYR A 38 11.09 19.86 -24.09
N LEU A 39 11.77 19.35 -25.12
CA LEU A 39 11.39 19.60 -26.52
C LEU A 39 10.02 19.01 -26.88
N LEU A 40 9.66 17.84 -26.31
CA LEU A 40 8.33 17.25 -26.50
C LEU A 40 7.24 18.06 -25.80
N THR A 41 7.52 18.60 -24.63
CA THR A 41 6.61 19.51 -23.92
C THR A 41 6.40 20.79 -24.72
N LEU A 42 7.48 21.38 -25.23
CA LEU A 42 7.42 22.56 -26.09
C LEU A 42 6.67 22.27 -27.40
N PHE A 43 6.87 21.10 -28.01
CA PHE A 43 6.11 20.68 -29.19
C PHE A 43 4.62 20.54 -28.89
N LEU A 44 4.25 19.97 -27.73
CA LEU A 44 2.86 19.85 -27.32
C LEU A 44 2.20 21.23 -27.17
N ILE A 45 2.89 22.18 -26.54
CA ILE A 45 2.43 23.57 -26.40
C ILE A 45 2.25 24.23 -27.78
N ILE A 46 3.24 24.13 -28.68
CA ILE A 46 3.14 24.69 -30.05
C ILE A 46 1.91 24.15 -30.81
N VAL A 47 1.58 22.87 -30.63
CA VAL A 47 0.46 22.24 -31.33
C VAL A 47 -0.89 22.59 -30.72
N ALA A 48 -0.90 22.89 -29.42
CA ALA A 48 -2.10 23.12 -28.64
C ALA A 48 -2.54 24.59 -28.59
N GLU A 49 -1.58 25.50 -28.53
CA GLU A 49 -1.80 26.93 -28.27
C GLU A 49 -1.73 27.78 -29.55
N ASP A 50 -2.49 28.88 -29.57
CA ASP A 50 -2.51 29.85 -30.67
C ASP A 50 -1.26 30.77 -30.68
N ASP A 51 -1.12 31.58 -31.74
CA ASP A 51 0.07 32.39 -32.09
C ASP A 51 0.63 33.31 -30.97
N GLU A 52 -0.13 33.59 -29.89
CA GLU A 52 0.29 34.48 -28.80
C GLU A 52 1.39 33.89 -27.90
N PHE A 53 1.50 32.56 -27.81
CA PHE A 53 2.49 31.86 -26.97
C PHE A 53 3.94 31.94 -27.50
N VAL A 54 4.14 32.44 -28.73
CA VAL A 54 5.45 32.37 -29.42
C VAL A 54 6.53 33.24 -28.77
N ASN A 55 6.14 34.32 -28.08
CA ASN A 55 7.11 35.30 -27.55
C ASN A 55 7.86 34.81 -26.30
N ASN A 56 7.25 33.92 -25.50
CA ASN A 56 7.82 33.40 -24.24
C ASN A 56 7.90 31.86 -24.17
N LEU A 57 7.68 31.20 -25.31
CA LEU A 57 7.59 29.74 -25.45
C LEU A 57 8.71 28.94 -24.75
N ILE A 58 9.94 29.46 -24.74
CA ILE A 58 11.08 28.79 -24.13
C ILE A 58 10.95 28.75 -22.60
N SER A 59 10.63 29.89 -21.98
CA SER A 59 10.47 29.97 -20.52
C SER A 59 9.20 29.24 -20.08
N GLU A 60 8.07 29.46 -20.77
CA GLU A 60 6.81 28.79 -20.42
C GLU A 60 6.87 27.28 -20.57
N GLY A 61 7.40 26.78 -21.70
CA GLY A 61 7.60 25.34 -21.87
C GLY A 61 8.57 24.74 -20.86
N GLY A 62 9.54 25.54 -20.41
CA GLY A 62 10.45 25.17 -19.34
C GLY A 62 9.76 25.05 -17.99
N LEU A 63 9.00 26.07 -17.59
CA LEU A 63 8.21 26.07 -16.35
C LEU A 63 7.21 24.91 -16.34
N LEU A 64 6.51 24.66 -17.45
CA LEU A 64 5.56 23.56 -17.56
C LEU A 64 6.24 22.18 -17.47
N TYR A 65 7.44 22.03 -18.05
CA TYR A 65 8.23 20.80 -17.96
C TYR A 65 8.74 20.50 -16.54
N TYR A 66 8.94 21.52 -15.70
CA TYR A 66 9.31 21.34 -14.29
C TYR A 66 8.10 20.94 -13.44
N ASN A 67 6.98 21.63 -13.61
CA ASN A 67 5.73 21.34 -12.92
C ASN A 67 5.17 19.96 -13.26
N SER A 68 5.37 19.49 -14.50
CA SER A 68 4.97 18.14 -14.90
C SER A 68 5.69 17.03 -14.13
N GLN A 69 6.77 17.39 -13.45
CA GLN A 69 7.55 16.53 -12.56
C GLN A 69 7.42 16.95 -11.08
N PHE A 70 6.36 17.68 -10.72
CA PHE A 70 6.08 18.15 -9.36
C PHE A 70 7.16 19.07 -8.75
N ALA A 71 7.90 19.81 -9.59
CA ALA A 71 8.78 20.87 -9.08
C ALA A 71 8.02 22.20 -9.06
N ASP A 72 7.80 22.71 -7.85
CA ASP A 72 7.02 23.93 -7.62
C ASP A 72 7.72 25.18 -8.14
N LEU A 73 6.91 26.21 -8.36
CA LEU A 73 7.34 27.55 -8.76
C LEU A 73 7.31 28.52 -7.58
N GLU A 74 8.20 29.49 -7.64
CA GLU A 74 8.32 30.62 -6.73
C GLU A 74 8.09 31.93 -7.50
N LEU A 75 7.40 32.89 -6.87
CA LEU A 75 7.19 34.24 -7.37
C LEU A 75 8.04 35.23 -6.57
N ILE A 76 8.91 35.95 -7.26
CA ILE A 76 9.82 36.95 -6.69
C ILE A 76 9.42 38.32 -7.25
N GLU A 77 9.17 39.32 -6.41
CA GLU A 77 8.98 40.69 -6.88
C GLU A 77 10.34 41.34 -7.18
N ASP A 78 10.57 41.80 -8.41
CA ASP A 78 11.89 42.27 -8.87
C ASP A 78 12.37 43.54 -8.17
N GLU A 79 11.44 44.45 -7.82
CA GLU A 79 11.82 45.74 -7.22
C GLU A 79 12.27 45.58 -5.76
N SER A 80 11.70 44.61 -5.04
CA SER A 80 11.94 44.37 -3.62
C SER A 80 12.86 43.16 -3.37
N GLY A 81 12.96 42.25 -4.33
CA GLY A 81 13.55 40.91 -4.16
C GLY A 81 12.78 40.06 -3.15
N GLN A 82 11.55 40.46 -2.81
CA GLN A 82 10.73 39.78 -1.83
C GLN A 82 10.00 38.61 -2.51
N VAL A 83 10.07 37.43 -1.88
CA VAL A 83 9.28 36.27 -2.28
C VAL A 83 7.81 36.55 -1.92
N ILE A 84 6.95 36.59 -2.94
CA ILE A 84 5.52 36.90 -2.78
C ILE A 84 4.75 35.70 -2.27
N SER A 85 5.18 34.49 -2.67
CA SER A 85 4.58 33.23 -2.26
C SER A 85 5.59 32.43 -1.43
N GLU A 86 5.42 32.43 -0.11
CA GLU A 86 6.28 31.64 0.79
C GLU A 86 6.12 30.12 0.59
N GLN A 87 4.95 29.71 0.08
CA GLN A 87 4.68 28.34 -0.33
C GLN A 87 4.81 28.30 -1.85
N GLY A 88 5.64 27.38 -2.36
CA GLY A 88 5.68 27.09 -3.78
C GLY A 88 4.29 26.69 -4.29
N PHE A 89 4.06 26.83 -5.59
CA PHE A 89 2.82 26.39 -6.21
C PHE A 89 3.10 25.64 -7.50
N ASN A 90 2.22 24.70 -7.83
CA ASN A 90 2.28 23.95 -9.07
C ASN A 90 1.00 24.14 -9.88
N PRO A 91 1.03 24.93 -10.98
CA PRO A 91 -0.16 25.19 -11.79
C PRO A 91 -0.77 23.95 -12.45
N LEU A 92 -0.08 22.81 -12.47
CA LEU A 92 -0.63 21.55 -12.99
C LEU A 92 -1.39 20.75 -11.95
N THR A 93 -1.16 20.94 -10.65
CA THR A 93 -1.80 20.14 -9.59
C THR A 93 -2.65 20.94 -8.64
N ASP A 94 -2.40 22.24 -8.53
CA ASP A 94 -3.02 23.07 -7.50
C ASP A 94 -4.27 23.76 -8.06
N ASP A 95 -5.43 23.18 -7.77
CA ASP A 95 -6.75 23.73 -8.14
C ASP A 95 -6.99 25.15 -7.60
N SER A 96 -6.25 25.56 -6.55
CA SER A 96 -6.41 26.85 -5.86
C SER A 96 -5.73 28.03 -6.56
N VAL A 97 -4.90 27.80 -7.59
CA VAL A 97 -4.05 28.84 -8.18
C VAL A 97 -4.83 29.76 -9.14
N GLU A 98 -6.05 29.37 -9.53
CA GLU A 98 -6.95 30.17 -10.37
C GLU A 98 -7.24 31.57 -9.77
N VAL A 99 -7.13 31.77 -8.45
CA VAL A 99 -7.51 33.04 -7.79
C VAL A 99 -6.35 34.03 -7.64
N LEU A 100 -5.09 33.58 -7.62
CA LEU A 100 -3.92 34.43 -7.37
C LEU A 100 -3.25 34.96 -8.66
N LEU A 101 -3.45 34.29 -9.80
CA LEU A 101 -2.85 34.67 -11.09
C LEU A 101 -3.68 35.69 -11.91
N LEU A 102 -4.95 35.94 -11.54
CA LEU A 102 -5.97 36.73 -12.26
C LEU A 102 -5.69 38.24 -12.47
N GLY A 103 -4.44 38.70 -12.39
CA GLY A 103 -4.11 40.10 -12.68
C GLY A 103 -2.77 40.38 -13.33
N LYS A 104 -1.86 39.41 -13.44
CA LYS A 104 -0.49 39.65 -13.96
C LYS A 104 0.10 38.53 -14.84
N PHE A 105 -0.40 37.30 -14.71
CA PHE A 105 0.08 36.15 -15.47
C PHE A 105 -1.13 35.31 -15.90
N GLU A 106 -1.70 35.62 -17.06
CA GLU A 106 -2.71 34.77 -17.69
C GLU A 106 -1.98 33.58 -18.35
N LEU A 107 -1.73 32.52 -17.57
CA LEU A 107 -1.57 31.18 -18.15
C LEU A 107 -2.97 30.66 -18.43
N GLU A 108 -3.60 31.16 -19.50
CA GLU A 108 -4.84 30.58 -20.01
C GLU A 108 -4.50 29.20 -20.59
N LEU A 109 -4.37 28.20 -19.71
CA LEU A 109 -4.40 26.79 -20.10
C LEU A 109 -5.86 26.42 -20.44
N GLU A 110 -6.53 27.20 -21.30
CA GLU A 110 -7.68 26.74 -22.10
C GLU A 110 -7.25 25.68 -23.14
N SER A 111 -6.08 25.09 -22.92
CA SER A 111 -5.49 24.06 -23.73
C SER A 111 -6.48 22.92 -23.90
N GLN A 112 -6.77 22.60 -25.15
CA GLN A 112 -7.53 21.41 -25.54
C GLN A 112 -6.79 20.11 -25.14
N VAL A 113 -5.58 20.22 -24.59
CA VAL A 113 -4.72 19.12 -24.18
C VAL A 113 -5.05 18.72 -22.75
N PRO A 114 -5.44 17.45 -22.53
CA PRO A 114 -5.64 16.92 -21.19
C PRO A 114 -4.37 17.04 -20.32
N LEU A 115 -4.55 17.55 -19.11
CA LEU A 115 -3.51 17.78 -18.10
C LEU A 115 -2.55 16.60 -17.90
N PHE A 116 -3.08 15.37 -17.87
CA PHE A 116 -2.29 14.16 -17.64
C PHE A 116 -1.22 13.93 -18.72
N LEU A 117 -1.38 14.49 -19.93
CA LEU A 117 -0.38 14.34 -21.01
C LEU A 117 0.92 15.07 -20.69
N TYR A 118 0.85 16.21 -20.00
CA TYR A 118 2.04 16.94 -19.57
C TYR A 118 2.87 16.11 -18.60
N HIS A 119 2.24 15.46 -17.63
CA HIS A 119 2.91 14.53 -16.70
C HIS A 119 3.44 13.26 -17.38
N LEU A 120 2.77 12.81 -18.45
CA LEU A 120 3.15 11.58 -19.14
C LEU A 120 4.44 11.73 -19.97
N ILE A 121 4.70 12.91 -20.53
CA ILE A 121 5.90 13.19 -21.34
C ILE A 121 7.21 12.84 -20.60
N PRO A 122 7.54 13.42 -19.43
CA PRO A 122 8.77 13.11 -18.74
C PRO A 122 8.86 11.63 -18.36
N ILE A 123 7.74 11.01 -17.96
CA ILE A 123 7.68 9.58 -17.62
C ILE A 123 8.12 8.72 -18.81
N ILE A 124 7.49 8.89 -19.98
CA ILE A 124 7.79 8.09 -21.16
C ILE A 124 9.27 8.25 -21.58
N VAL A 125 9.77 9.49 -21.57
CA VAL A 125 11.13 9.78 -22.00
C VAL A 125 12.17 9.19 -21.04
N LEU A 126 11.94 9.29 -19.72
CA LEU A 126 12.83 8.71 -18.71
C LEU A 126 12.80 7.18 -18.72
N VAL A 127 11.62 6.56 -18.87
CA VAL A 127 11.48 5.11 -19.06
C VAL A 127 12.22 4.65 -20.30
N ALA A 128 12.05 5.33 -21.44
CA ALA A 128 12.77 5.02 -22.67
C ALA A 128 14.29 5.18 -22.52
N GLY A 129 14.74 6.21 -21.80
CA GLY A 129 16.14 6.42 -21.46
C GLY A 129 16.71 5.29 -20.61
N GLY A 130 15.99 4.87 -19.57
CA GLY A 130 16.42 3.79 -18.66
C GLY A 130 16.50 2.44 -19.36
N PHE A 131 15.50 2.15 -20.19
CA PHE A 131 15.48 1.00 -21.08
C PHE A 131 16.70 0.98 -22.01
N TYR A 132 17.04 2.14 -22.59
CA TYR A 132 18.18 2.27 -23.49
C TYR A 132 19.52 2.05 -22.77
N VAL A 133 19.70 2.58 -21.56
CA VAL A 133 20.93 2.35 -20.78
C VAL A 133 21.07 0.88 -20.40
N ALA A 134 20.00 0.25 -19.90
CA ALA A 134 19.99 -1.18 -19.57
C ALA A 134 20.33 -2.05 -20.79
N LYS A 135 19.81 -1.70 -21.98
CA LYS A 135 20.16 -2.33 -23.25
C LYS A 135 21.65 -2.17 -23.61
N GLN A 136 22.22 -0.97 -23.46
CA GLN A 136 23.62 -0.73 -23.80
C GLN A 136 24.59 -1.58 -22.96
N VAL A 137 24.30 -1.73 -21.67
CA VAL A 137 25.12 -2.56 -20.78
C VAL A 137 24.78 -4.04 -20.85
N ARG A 138 23.77 -4.41 -21.65
CA ARG A 138 23.23 -5.77 -21.76
C ARG A 138 22.86 -6.32 -20.39
N ALA A 139 22.18 -5.51 -19.59
CA ALA A 139 21.71 -5.92 -18.28
C ALA A 139 20.80 -7.14 -18.43
N ARG A 140 21.03 -8.12 -17.56
CA ARG A 140 20.55 -9.50 -17.71
C ARG A 140 19.74 -9.98 -16.52
N ASP A 141 19.97 -9.35 -15.37
CA ASP A 141 19.28 -9.51 -14.12
C ASP A 141 18.56 -8.21 -13.76
N LEU A 142 17.46 -8.34 -13.01
CA LEU A 142 16.60 -7.24 -12.61
C LEU A 142 17.37 -6.17 -11.84
N SER A 143 18.28 -6.58 -10.94
CA SER A 143 19.06 -5.68 -10.10
C SER A 143 19.98 -4.79 -10.94
N THR A 144 20.78 -5.39 -11.83
CA THR A 144 21.72 -4.65 -12.70
C THR A 144 20.97 -3.72 -13.65
N ALA A 145 19.81 -4.15 -14.18
CA ALA A 145 19.02 -3.33 -15.07
C ALA A 145 18.38 -2.14 -14.36
N SER A 146 17.84 -2.36 -13.16
CA SER A 146 17.29 -1.31 -12.30
C SER A 146 18.33 -0.25 -11.98
N ILE A 147 19.52 -0.69 -11.52
CA ILE A 147 20.63 0.19 -11.20
C ILE A 147 21.11 0.94 -12.45
N ALA A 148 21.24 0.26 -13.60
CA ALA A 148 21.62 0.90 -14.86
C ALA A 148 20.62 1.98 -15.27
N GLY A 149 19.32 1.71 -15.13
CA GLY A 149 18.26 2.69 -15.35
C GLY A 149 18.34 3.90 -14.41
N ALA A 150 18.56 3.68 -13.11
CA ALA A 150 18.71 4.76 -12.13
C ALA A 150 19.90 5.70 -12.41
N THR A 151 20.90 5.26 -13.18
CA THR A 151 22.07 6.12 -13.51
C THR A 151 21.75 7.34 -14.38
N LEU A 152 20.53 7.45 -14.93
CA LEU A 152 20.08 8.66 -15.62
C LEU A 152 20.15 9.91 -14.74
N THR A 153 19.94 9.75 -13.42
CA THR A 153 20.02 10.83 -12.40
C THR A 153 21.30 11.66 -12.52
N VAL A 154 22.44 11.00 -12.76
CA VAL A 154 23.74 11.67 -12.90
C VAL A 154 23.72 12.67 -14.07
N GLY A 155 22.96 12.38 -15.12
CA GLY A 155 22.85 13.20 -16.32
C GLY A 155 21.83 14.31 -16.24
N THR A 156 20.81 14.15 -15.40
CA THR A 156 19.68 15.08 -15.26
C THR A 156 19.93 16.17 -14.23
N ILE A 157 20.75 15.94 -13.20
CA ILE A 157 21.05 16.94 -12.14
C ILE A 157 21.58 18.26 -12.73
N GLY A 158 22.56 18.20 -13.65
CA GLY A 158 23.15 19.41 -14.24
C GLY A 158 22.12 20.25 -15.01
N PRO A 159 21.40 19.67 -15.99
CA PRO A 159 20.30 20.33 -16.67
C PRO A 159 19.15 20.80 -15.75
N ALA A 160 18.85 20.09 -14.66
CA ALA A 160 17.84 20.50 -13.68
C ALA A 160 18.23 21.79 -12.94
N VAL A 161 19.49 21.92 -12.54
CA VAL A 161 19.98 23.18 -11.92
C VAL A 161 20.00 24.31 -12.95
N LEU A 162 20.48 24.03 -14.15
CA LEU A 162 20.58 25.05 -15.20
C LEU A 162 19.20 25.50 -15.69
N GLY A 163 18.24 24.57 -15.86
CA GLY A 163 16.91 24.90 -16.33
C GLY A 163 16.11 25.70 -15.30
N ALA A 164 16.28 25.45 -13.99
CA ALA A 164 15.67 26.28 -12.95
C ALA A 164 16.07 27.77 -13.09
N VAL A 165 17.29 28.06 -13.55
CA VAL A 165 17.74 29.43 -13.80
C VAL A 165 17.35 29.93 -15.19
N VAL A 166 17.43 29.08 -16.21
CA VAL A 166 17.17 29.46 -17.62
C VAL A 166 15.69 29.69 -17.89
N PHE A 167 14.80 28.98 -17.20
CA PHE A 167 13.36 29.03 -17.44
C PHE A 167 12.64 30.05 -16.56
N SER A 168 13.36 30.90 -15.82
CA SER A 168 12.75 32.04 -15.13
C SER A 168 12.06 32.98 -16.14
N ARG A 169 10.87 33.48 -15.79
CA ARG A 169 10.11 34.44 -16.59
C ARG A 169 9.79 35.65 -15.74
N THR A 170 10.06 36.84 -16.26
CA THR A 170 9.77 38.11 -15.60
C THR A 170 8.66 38.85 -16.34
N GLU A 171 7.54 39.11 -15.67
CA GLU A 171 6.46 39.95 -16.20
C GLU A 171 5.99 40.95 -15.15
N GLU A 172 5.80 42.20 -15.58
CA GLU A 172 5.31 43.29 -14.72
C GLU A 172 6.04 43.44 -13.37
N GLY A 173 7.36 43.22 -13.38
CA GLY A 173 8.19 43.31 -12.18
C GLY A 173 8.04 42.14 -11.22
N THR A 174 7.50 41.01 -11.66
CA THR A 174 7.46 39.76 -10.91
C THR A 174 8.13 38.66 -11.73
N THR A 175 9.08 37.96 -11.12
CA THR A 175 9.79 36.83 -11.72
C THR A 175 9.22 35.52 -11.18
N MET A 176 8.71 34.69 -12.07
CA MET A 176 8.32 33.30 -11.83
C MET A 176 9.50 32.39 -12.16
N THR A 177 9.92 31.55 -11.21
CA THR A 177 11.07 30.65 -11.38
C THR A 177 10.81 29.31 -10.71
N PRO A 178 11.32 28.18 -11.24
CA PRO A 178 11.30 26.92 -10.50
C PRO A 178 12.12 27.02 -9.22
N ILE A 179 11.62 26.45 -8.13
CA ILE A 179 12.35 26.37 -6.88
C ILE A 179 13.56 25.43 -7.09
N VAL A 180 14.77 25.93 -6.82
CA VAL A 180 16.00 25.21 -7.14
C VAL A 180 16.13 23.90 -6.34
N SER A 181 15.71 23.87 -5.08
CA SER A 181 15.72 22.64 -4.27
C SER A 181 14.83 21.56 -4.88
N ASP A 182 13.63 21.94 -5.29
CA ASP A 182 12.60 21.02 -5.78
C ASP A 182 12.94 20.56 -7.19
N SER A 183 13.49 21.45 -7.99
CA SER A 183 14.13 21.15 -9.27
C SER A 183 15.21 20.08 -9.15
N ILE A 184 16.14 20.20 -8.18
CA ILE A 184 17.19 19.20 -7.97
C ILE A 184 16.58 17.89 -7.48
N LEU A 185 15.65 17.97 -6.52
CA LEU A 185 15.06 16.80 -5.87
C LEU A 185 14.19 16.01 -6.84
N PHE A 186 13.18 16.63 -7.45
CA PHE A 186 12.21 15.95 -8.29
C PHE A 186 12.73 15.75 -9.71
N VAL A 187 13.10 16.82 -10.42
CA VAL A 187 13.53 16.76 -11.83
C VAL A 187 14.93 16.15 -11.96
N GLY A 188 15.83 16.48 -11.05
CA GLY A 188 17.22 16.02 -11.08
C GLY A 188 17.39 14.57 -10.61
N LEU A 189 16.67 14.16 -9.57
CA LEU A 189 16.98 12.94 -8.81
C LEU A 189 15.82 11.94 -8.75
N LEU A 190 14.65 12.32 -8.22
CA LEU A 190 13.58 11.39 -7.89
C LEU A 190 12.90 10.83 -9.14
N PHE A 191 12.46 11.70 -10.07
CA PHE A 191 11.83 11.25 -11.33
C PHE A 191 12.76 10.38 -12.16
N PRO A 192 14.00 10.81 -12.48
CA PRO A 192 14.91 10.00 -13.29
C PRO A 192 15.32 8.69 -12.60
N ALA A 193 15.42 8.68 -11.26
CA ALA A 193 15.70 7.44 -10.53
C ALA A 193 14.56 6.44 -10.67
N VAL A 194 13.32 6.86 -10.39
CA VAL A 194 12.14 5.99 -10.40
C VAL A 194 11.83 5.52 -11.82
N PHE A 195 11.62 6.45 -12.75
CA PHE A 195 11.20 6.12 -14.11
C PHE A 195 12.35 5.53 -14.94
N GLY A 196 13.60 5.95 -14.69
CA GLY A 196 14.77 5.29 -15.26
C GLY A 196 14.90 3.84 -14.81
N THR A 197 14.68 3.56 -13.51
CA THR A 197 14.66 2.19 -12.96
C THR A 197 13.59 1.34 -13.63
N LEU A 198 12.36 1.85 -13.75
CA LEU A 198 11.26 1.16 -14.44
C LEU A 198 11.62 0.82 -15.89
N GLY A 199 12.24 1.77 -16.61
CA GLY A 199 12.79 1.51 -17.95
C GLY A 199 13.79 0.36 -17.99
N GLY A 200 14.70 0.32 -17.02
CA GLY A 200 15.65 -0.78 -16.87
C GLY A 200 14.99 -2.13 -16.61
N ILE A 201 13.99 -2.17 -15.73
CA ILE A 201 13.20 -3.38 -15.44
C ILE A 201 12.51 -3.90 -16.70
N LEU A 202 11.83 -3.01 -17.45
CA LEU A 202 11.13 -3.36 -18.69
C LEU A 202 12.05 -4.01 -19.74
N TRP A 203 13.33 -3.59 -19.81
CA TRP A 203 14.31 -4.23 -20.69
C TRP A 203 14.49 -5.73 -20.37
N THR A 204 14.58 -6.09 -19.09
CA THR A 204 14.79 -7.48 -18.67
C THR A 204 13.55 -8.36 -18.87
N GLN A 205 12.36 -7.80 -18.70
CA GLN A 205 11.11 -8.52 -18.92
C GLN A 205 10.85 -8.80 -20.40
N LEU A 206 11.20 -7.86 -21.29
CA LEU A 206 11.04 -8.02 -22.73
C LEU A 206 12.13 -8.90 -23.37
N HIS A 207 13.25 -9.07 -22.69
CA HIS A 207 14.33 -9.97 -23.09
C HIS A 207 14.58 -10.98 -21.98
N PRO A 208 13.54 -11.77 -21.61
CA PRO A 208 13.72 -12.80 -20.60
C PRO A 208 14.80 -13.70 -21.16
N GLN A 209 15.87 -13.87 -20.39
CA GLN A 209 16.91 -14.78 -20.81
C GLN A 209 16.23 -16.12 -21.03
N THR A 210 16.22 -16.58 -22.28
CA THR A 210 16.18 -18.01 -22.54
C THR A 210 17.40 -18.52 -21.81
N ALA A 211 17.18 -18.95 -20.56
CA ALA A 211 18.22 -19.45 -19.70
C ALA A 211 18.97 -20.44 -20.57
N ASN A 212 20.24 -20.12 -20.86
CA ASN A 212 21.04 -20.96 -21.71
C ASN A 212 21.27 -22.24 -20.91
N LEU A 213 20.31 -23.17 -21.02
CA LEU A 213 20.25 -24.45 -20.33
C LEU A 213 21.51 -25.29 -20.67
N ASN A 214 22.26 -24.89 -21.70
CA ASN A 214 23.52 -25.49 -22.10
C ASN A 214 24.76 -24.99 -21.31
N SER A 215 24.64 -23.98 -20.45
CA SER A 215 25.78 -23.45 -19.66
C SER A 215 25.76 -23.80 -18.18
N ARG A 216 24.86 -24.69 -17.72
CA ARG A 216 25.11 -25.35 -16.44
C ARG A 216 26.40 -26.18 -16.60
N PRO A 217 27.37 -26.07 -15.66
CA PRO A 217 28.47 -27.02 -15.65
C PRO A 217 27.85 -28.40 -15.74
N ILE A 218 28.39 -29.25 -16.61
CA ILE A 218 28.14 -30.67 -16.55
C ILE A 218 28.68 -31.09 -15.19
N ILE A 219 27.88 -30.90 -14.14
CA ILE A 219 28.01 -31.61 -12.89
C ILE A 219 27.79 -33.03 -13.36
N SER A 220 28.90 -33.75 -13.53
CA SER A 220 28.91 -35.18 -13.78
C SER A 220 27.76 -35.80 -12.96
N PRO A 221 26.84 -36.55 -13.57
CA PRO A 221 25.55 -36.90 -12.98
C PRO A 221 25.75 -37.47 -11.58
N ARG A 222 25.61 -36.59 -10.58
CA ARG A 222 25.83 -36.92 -9.17
C ARG A 222 24.54 -37.56 -8.71
N SER A 223 24.44 -38.85 -9.03
CA SER A 223 23.41 -39.83 -8.67
C SER A 223 21.96 -39.36 -8.82
N LYS A 224 21.20 -40.00 -9.71
CA LYS A 224 19.73 -39.88 -9.83
C LYS A 224 19.00 -39.86 -8.47
N GLY A 225 19.57 -40.50 -7.44
CA GLY A 225 19.08 -40.44 -6.06
C GLY A 225 19.01 -39.05 -5.43
N ALA A 226 19.81 -38.07 -5.87
CA ALA A 226 19.83 -36.74 -5.23
C ALA A 226 18.56 -35.92 -5.52
N PHE A 227 17.94 -36.07 -6.69
CA PHE A 227 16.65 -35.40 -6.97
C PHE A 227 15.52 -36.07 -6.20
N VAL A 228 15.46 -37.40 -6.22
CA VAL A 228 14.45 -38.17 -5.48
C VAL A 228 14.51 -37.87 -3.98
N GLN A 229 15.72 -37.79 -3.40
CA GLN A 229 15.92 -37.38 -2.00
C GLN A 229 15.43 -35.97 -1.69
N ARG A 230 15.55 -35.02 -2.64
CA ARG A 230 14.98 -33.67 -2.46
C ARG A 230 13.46 -33.70 -2.46
N VAL A 231 12.85 -34.51 -3.32
CA VAL A 231 11.39 -34.69 -3.35
C VAL A 231 10.90 -35.36 -2.06
N GLU A 232 11.59 -36.39 -1.57
CA GLU A 232 11.28 -37.04 -0.29
C GLU A 232 11.35 -36.03 0.87
N ALA A 233 12.43 -35.25 0.96
CA ALA A 233 12.56 -34.21 1.98
C ALA A 233 11.46 -33.14 1.89
N TYR A 234 11.05 -32.77 0.68
CA TYR A 234 9.94 -31.84 0.45
C TYR A 234 8.60 -32.42 0.96
N ILE A 235 8.30 -33.68 0.64
CA ILE A 235 7.11 -34.40 1.11
C ILE A 235 7.10 -34.44 2.65
N GLU A 236 8.22 -34.82 3.25
CA GLU A 236 8.39 -34.92 4.71
C GLU A 236 8.25 -33.57 5.41
N SER A 237 8.78 -32.49 4.83
CA SER A 237 8.64 -31.14 5.38
C SER A 237 7.19 -30.64 5.44
N ASN A 238 6.31 -31.19 4.60
CA ASN A 238 4.87 -30.88 4.57
C ASN A 238 4.04 -31.86 5.41
N GLY A 239 4.67 -32.62 6.32
CA GLY A 239 3.99 -33.51 7.26
C GLY A 239 3.58 -34.88 6.69
N TRP A 240 3.90 -35.17 5.43
CA TRP A 240 3.66 -36.49 4.82
C TRP A 240 4.82 -37.44 5.12
N GLN A 241 4.55 -38.74 5.22
CA GLN A 241 5.59 -39.77 5.37
C GLN A 241 5.67 -40.62 4.10
N VAL A 242 6.88 -40.79 3.56
CA VAL A 242 7.11 -41.69 2.42
C VAL A 242 7.16 -43.13 2.92
N ALA A 243 6.09 -43.90 2.66
CA ALA A 243 5.90 -45.25 3.17
C ALA A 243 6.57 -46.33 2.31
N ASP A 244 6.63 -46.13 0.99
CA ASP A 244 7.29 -47.04 0.06
C ASP A 244 7.88 -46.26 -1.12
N GLN A 245 8.99 -46.78 -1.66
CA GLN A 245 9.68 -46.24 -2.82
C GLN A 245 9.90 -47.36 -3.83
N LYS A 246 9.35 -47.19 -5.02
CA LYS A 246 9.46 -48.18 -6.10
C LYS A 246 9.99 -47.56 -7.38
N GLN A 247 11.18 -47.97 -7.78
CA GLN A 247 11.72 -47.62 -9.09
C GLN A 247 10.97 -48.39 -10.18
N VAL A 248 10.30 -47.68 -11.09
CA VAL A 248 9.50 -48.26 -12.18
C VAL A 248 10.32 -48.34 -13.46
N SER A 249 11.17 -47.35 -13.71
CA SER A 249 12.12 -47.32 -14.82
C SER A 249 13.41 -46.61 -14.40
N GLU A 250 14.38 -46.53 -15.31
CA GLU A 250 15.62 -45.77 -15.06
C GLU A 250 15.40 -44.27 -14.79
N SER A 251 14.28 -43.71 -15.22
CA SER A 251 13.93 -42.30 -15.08
C SER A 251 12.67 -42.07 -14.23
N VAL A 252 11.97 -43.12 -13.80
CA VAL A 252 10.69 -42.99 -13.08
C VAL A 252 10.74 -43.73 -11.76
N THR A 253 10.51 -42.98 -10.68
CA THR A 253 10.37 -43.51 -9.32
C THR A 253 8.97 -43.17 -8.80
N LEU A 254 8.27 -44.15 -8.24
CA LEU A 254 6.99 -43.95 -7.54
C LEU A 254 7.25 -43.91 -6.04
N LEU A 255 6.68 -42.92 -5.36
CA LEU A 255 6.67 -42.79 -3.91
C LEU A 255 5.22 -42.93 -3.41
N ASP A 256 5.01 -43.79 -2.42
CA ASP A 256 3.75 -43.89 -1.68
C ASP A 256 3.84 -42.96 -0.46
N ALA A 257 3.17 -41.80 -0.51
CA ALA A 257 3.18 -40.82 0.58
C ALA A 257 1.90 -40.93 1.40
N ARG A 258 2.02 -40.92 2.74
CA ARG A 258 0.89 -41.05 3.66
C ARG A 258 0.89 -39.92 4.68
N LEU A 259 -0.25 -39.26 4.84
CA LEU A 259 -0.47 -38.29 5.88
C LEU A 259 -1.01 -39.01 7.11
N GLN A 260 -0.20 -39.12 8.17
CA GLN A 260 -0.64 -39.71 9.43
C GLN A 260 -1.35 -38.65 10.29
N SER A 261 -2.50 -39.02 10.84
CA SER A 261 -3.13 -38.32 11.96
C SER A 261 -3.02 -39.17 13.22
N GLU A 262 -3.27 -38.60 14.39
CA GLU A 262 -3.31 -39.34 15.66
C GLU A 262 -4.33 -40.50 15.65
N LEU A 263 -5.31 -40.48 14.75
CA LEU A 263 -6.34 -41.50 14.59
C LEU A 263 -6.04 -42.55 13.49
N GLY A 264 -4.88 -42.47 12.83
CA GLY A 264 -4.49 -43.34 11.72
C GLY A 264 -4.20 -42.57 10.42
N VAL A 265 -4.07 -43.29 9.30
CA VAL A 265 -3.81 -42.69 7.98
C VAL A 265 -5.00 -41.85 7.56
N ARG A 266 -4.79 -40.55 7.37
CA ARG A 266 -5.82 -39.58 6.98
C ARG A 266 -5.95 -39.44 5.46
N ALA A 267 -4.82 -39.57 4.76
CA ALA A 267 -4.78 -39.54 3.29
C ALA A 267 -3.58 -40.32 2.75
N GLN A 268 -3.73 -40.85 1.54
CA GLN A 268 -2.67 -41.50 0.76
C GLN A 268 -2.52 -40.81 -0.61
N ALA A 269 -1.31 -40.40 -0.95
CA ALA A 269 -0.98 -39.77 -2.22
C ALA A 269 0.12 -40.56 -2.95
N LEU A 270 -0.03 -40.69 -4.27
CA LEU A 270 0.97 -41.34 -5.11
C LEU A 270 1.79 -40.28 -5.84
N VAL A 271 3.11 -40.23 -5.57
CA VAL A 271 4.00 -39.24 -6.18
C VAL A 271 4.90 -39.93 -7.22
N MET A 272 4.81 -39.51 -8.47
CA MET A 272 5.69 -39.96 -9.54
C MET A 272 6.81 -38.95 -9.77
N VAL A 273 8.04 -39.37 -9.53
CA VAL A 273 9.24 -38.57 -9.75
C VAL A 273 9.88 -38.98 -11.07
N VAL A 274 9.96 -38.06 -12.02
CA VAL A 274 10.58 -38.28 -13.34
C VAL A 274 11.90 -37.52 -13.42
N THR A 275 13.01 -38.27 -13.44
CA THR A 275 14.38 -37.76 -13.62
C THR A 275 14.79 -38.00 -15.08
N GLY A 276 14.66 -36.99 -15.93
CA GLY A 276 14.91 -37.10 -17.37
C GLY A 276 14.80 -35.74 -18.08
N SER A 277 15.11 -35.70 -19.38
CA SER A 277 14.98 -34.48 -20.19
C SER A 277 13.51 -34.05 -20.34
N GLU A 278 13.21 -32.77 -20.60
CA GLU A 278 11.82 -32.23 -20.69
C GLU A 278 10.93 -33.03 -21.66
N ASN A 279 11.54 -33.62 -22.69
CA ASN A 279 10.83 -34.41 -23.71
C ASN A 279 10.44 -35.82 -23.24
N GLU A 280 10.86 -36.25 -22.06
CA GLU A 280 10.53 -37.58 -21.53
C GLU A 280 9.17 -37.58 -20.81
N VAL A 281 8.71 -36.46 -20.27
CA VAL A 281 7.40 -36.38 -19.62
C VAL A 281 6.30 -36.28 -20.68
N GLY A 282 5.82 -37.43 -21.15
CA GLY A 282 4.67 -37.52 -22.07
C GLY A 282 3.38 -38.05 -21.44
N ASP A 283 2.27 -38.04 -22.20
CA ASP A 283 0.94 -38.60 -21.84
C ASP A 283 0.98 -40.01 -21.25
N LYS A 284 1.98 -40.81 -21.64
CA LYS A 284 2.18 -42.16 -21.12
C LYS A 284 2.43 -42.17 -19.61
N HIS A 285 3.12 -41.16 -19.08
CA HIS A 285 3.38 -41.03 -17.63
C HIS A 285 2.10 -40.69 -16.88
N LEU A 286 1.31 -39.72 -17.36
CA LEU A 286 0.01 -39.38 -16.78
C LEU A 286 -0.95 -40.57 -16.83
N SER A 287 -1.06 -41.25 -17.97
CA SER A 287 -1.89 -42.46 -18.12
C SER A 287 -1.43 -43.60 -17.22
N HIS A 288 -0.11 -43.74 -16.99
CA HIS A 288 0.41 -44.72 -16.06
C HIS A 288 0.10 -44.35 -14.61
N LEU A 289 0.33 -43.10 -14.23
CA LEU A 289 0.07 -42.58 -12.89
C LEU A 289 -1.41 -42.70 -12.52
N SER A 290 -2.33 -42.33 -13.41
CA SER A 290 -3.77 -42.47 -13.18
C SER A 290 -4.21 -43.94 -13.04
N LYS A 291 -3.62 -44.86 -13.82
CA LYS A 291 -3.86 -46.31 -13.67
C LYS A 291 -3.34 -46.85 -12.35
N VAL A 292 -2.16 -46.43 -11.91
CA VAL A 292 -1.59 -46.87 -10.63
C VAL A 292 -2.38 -46.28 -9.46
N ARG A 293 -2.75 -44.99 -9.48
CA ARG A 293 -3.65 -44.33 -8.52
C ARG A 293 -4.91 -45.16 -8.30
N ARG A 294 -5.62 -45.51 -9.39
CA ARG A 294 -6.86 -46.32 -9.33
C ARG A 294 -6.64 -47.72 -8.77
N LYS A 295 -5.48 -48.34 -9.04
CA LYS A 295 -5.16 -49.70 -8.59
C LYS A 295 -4.78 -49.75 -7.10
N VAL A 296 -4.06 -48.72 -6.63
CA VAL A 296 -3.62 -48.60 -5.23
C VAL A 296 -4.74 -48.04 -4.35
N GLY A 297 -5.66 -47.27 -4.93
CA GLY A 297 -6.73 -46.61 -4.19
C GLY A 297 -6.25 -45.35 -3.46
N SER A 298 -5.29 -44.61 -4.03
CA SER A 298 -4.80 -43.36 -3.42
C SER A 298 -5.78 -42.20 -3.64
N ASP A 299 -5.87 -41.31 -2.66
CA ASP A 299 -6.75 -40.13 -2.65
C ASP A 299 -6.28 -39.09 -3.68
N GLY A 300 -4.97 -38.89 -3.77
CA GLY A 300 -4.33 -37.96 -4.72
C GLY A 300 -3.26 -38.62 -5.59
N ALA A 301 -2.86 -37.92 -6.65
CA ALA A 301 -1.64 -38.23 -7.40
C ALA A 301 -0.91 -36.96 -7.82
N THR A 302 0.42 -37.00 -7.74
CA THR A 302 1.29 -35.86 -8.04
C THR A 302 2.42 -36.31 -8.97
N LEU A 303 2.75 -35.50 -9.97
CA LEU A 303 3.88 -35.72 -10.87
C LEU A 303 4.93 -34.63 -10.64
N VAL A 304 6.16 -35.04 -10.35
CA VAL A 304 7.31 -34.15 -10.13
C VAL A 304 8.35 -34.44 -11.19
N ALA A 305 8.65 -33.46 -12.04
CA ALA A 305 9.60 -33.63 -13.15
C ALA A 305 10.85 -32.77 -12.94
N GLU A 306 12.04 -33.38 -12.97
CA GLU A 306 13.32 -32.67 -12.74
C GLU A 306 13.60 -31.56 -13.75
N SER A 307 13.07 -31.72 -14.95
CA SER A 307 13.24 -30.79 -16.06
C SER A 307 12.04 -29.87 -16.26
N GLY A 308 10.94 -30.04 -15.53
CA GLY A 308 9.68 -29.34 -15.76
C GLY A 308 8.74 -30.10 -16.72
N TYR A 309 7.69 -29.43 -17.17
CA TYR A 309 6.66 -29.97 -18.07
C TYR A 309 6.21 -28.88 -19.06
N ASN A 310 5.75 -29.29 -20.24
CA ASN A 310 5.20 -28.37 -21.23
C ASN A 310 3.69 -28.10 -20.99
N LYS A 311 3.12 -27.16 -21.76
CA LYS A 311 1.71 -26.77 -21.64
C LYS A 311 0.75 -27.95 -21.87
N GLU A 312 1.02 -28.80 -22.86
CA GLU A 312 0.18 -29.96 -23.19
C GLU A 312 0.05 -30.94 -22.01
N ILE A 313 1.15 -31.17 -21.28
CA ILE A 313 1.16 -32.01 -20.08
C ILE A 313 0.41 -31.36 -18.92
N SER A 314 0.49 -30.04 -18.78
CA SER A 314 -0.30 -29.29 -17.79
C SER A 314 -1.79 -29.49 -17.99
N GLU A 315 -2.28 -29.26 -19.21
CA GLU A 315 -3.69 -29.44 -19.59
C GLU A 315 -4.13 -30.90 -19.41
N ALA A 316 -3.29 -31.86 -19.81
CA ALA A 316 -3.61 -33.28 -19.68
C ALA A 316 -3.61 -33.79 -18.22
N ALA A 317 -2.81 -33.19 -17.34
CA ALA A 317 -2.74 -33.53 -15.92
C ALA A 317 -3.99 -33.02 -15.18
N GLU A 318 -4.44 -31.81 -15.51
CA GLU A 318 -5.66 -31.22 -14.99
C GLU A 318 -6.90 -32.07 -15.30
N VAL A 319 -7.06 -32.49 -16.56
CA VAL A 319 -8.15 -33.39 -16.98
C VAL A 319 -8.14 -34.73 -16.22
N GLN A 320 -6.97 -35.17 -15.76
CA GLN A 320 -6.79 -36.43 -15.03
C GLN A 320 -6.75 -36.26 -13.50
N ASP A 321 -6.95 -35.04 -12.98
CA ASP A 321 -6.86 -34.73 -11.55
C ASP A 321 -5.49 -35.19 -10.97
N ILE A 322 -4.42 -34.75 -11.62
CA ILE A 322 -3.03 -35.00 -11.24
C ILE A 322 -2.35 -33.65 -10.97
N SER A 323 -1.87 -33.42 -9.75
CA SER A 323 -1.10 -32.22 -9.43
C SER A 323 0.28 -32.28 -10.08
N LEU A 324 0.75 -31.17 -10.64
CA LEU A 324 2.11 -31.03 -11.16
C LEU A 324 2.93 -30.17 -10.21
N ILE A 325 4.20 -30.55 -10.02
CA ILE A 325 5.16 -29.78 -9.21
C ILE A 325 6.43 -29.59 -10.04
N ALA A 326 6.75 -28.34 -10.35
CA ALA A 326 8.00 -27.99 -11.01
C ALA A 326 9.15 -27.83 -10.00
N PRO A 327 10.42 -28.05 -10.40
CA PRO A 327 11.56 -27.99 -9.49
C PRO A 327 11.76 -26.66 -8.78
N ASN A 328 11.36 -25.55 -9.42
CA ASN A 328 11.39 -24.20 -8.86
C ASN A 328 10.31 -23.99 -7.80
N GLU A 329 9.17 -24.66 -7.90
CA GLU A 329 8.07 -24.54 -6.93
C GLU A 329 8.37 -25.29 -5.63
N MET A 330 9.17 -26.36 -5.68
CA MET A 330 9.69 -27.00 -4.46
C MET A 330 10.55 -26.06 -3.59
N GLN A 331 11.12 -24.99 -4.16
CA GLN A 331 11.93 -24.02 -3.41
C GLN A 331 11.10 -22.91 -2.75
N SER A 332 9.90 -22.62 -3.26
CA SER A 332 9.04 -21.57 -2.73
C SER A 332 8.20 -22.02 -1.53
N GLY A 333 8.14 -23.32 -1.23
CA GLY A 333 7.40 -23.87 -0.08
C GLY A 333 5.87 -23.71 -0.18
N LEU A 334 5.35 -23.40 -1.36
CA LEU A 334 3.98 -22.97 -1.61
C LEU A 334 3.26 -23.97 -2.52
N ILE A 335 3.05 -25.22 -2.06
CA ILE A 335 2.15 -26.15 -2.79
C ILE A 335 1.49 -27.12 -1.81
N GLU A 336 0.16 -27.11 -1.78
CA GLU A 336 -0.64 -28.16 -1.15
C GLU A 336 -0.72 -29.41 -2.05
N MET A 337 -0.41 -30.59 -1.49
CA MET A 337 -0.74 -31.85 -2.15
C MET A 337 -2.26 -32.03 -2.13
N SER A 338 -2.92 -31.87 -3.29
CA SER A 338 -4.38 -32.00 -3.39
C SER A 338 -4.84 -33.42 -3.03
N THR A 339 -5.66 -33.51 -1.99
CA THR A 339 -6.41 -34.71 -1.59
C THR A 339 -7.91 -34.58 -1.89
N SER A 340 -8.31 -33.56 -2.65
CA SER A 340 -9.70 -33.12 -2.75
C SER A 340 -10.48 -33.78 -3.89
N ARG A 341 -11.67 -34.28 -3.58
CA ARG A 341 -12.72 -34.68 -4.55
C ARG A 341 -13.68 -33.52 -4.88
N HIS A 342 -13.34 -32.29 -4.50
CA HIS A 342 -14.12 -31.09 -4.76
C HIS A 342 -13.28 -30.09 -5.56
N ARG A 343 -13.87 -29.53 -6.62
CA ARG A 343 -13.30 -28.46 -7.43
C ARG A 343 -12.92 -27.32 -6.49
N ASN A 344 -11.64 -27.01 -6.39
CA ASN A 344 -11.17 -25.84 -5.67
C ASN A 344 -11.21 -24.65 -6.65
N VAL A 345 -11.90 -23.59 -6.24
CA VAL A 345 -11.82 -22.25 -6.84
C VAL A 345 -10.60 -21.56 -6.22
N ASN A 346 -9.75 -20.94 -7.04
CA ASN A 346 -8.59 -20.19 -6.55
C ASN A 346 -9.02 -18.83 -6.03
N ILE A 347 -8.49 -18.44 -4.87
CA ILE A 347 -8.79 -17.17 -4.19
C ILE A 347 -7.61 -16.22 -4.38
N SER A 348 -7.86 -15.00 -4.83
CA SER A 348 -6.93 -13.87 -4.75
C SER A 348 -7.59 -12.78 -3.90
N ARG A 349 -7.16 -12.62 -2.64
CA ARG A 349 -7.55 -11.46 -1.82
C ARG A 349 -6.63 -10.29 -2.14
N ARG A 350 -7.16 -9.13 -2.53
CA ARG A 350 -6.38 -7.89 -2.69
C ARG A 350 -7.05 -6.73 -1.95
N ALA A 351 -6.50 -6.35 -0.80
CA ALA A 351 -6.79 -5.05 -0.24
C ALA A 351 -6.10 -3.99 -1.12
N VAL A 352 -6.88 -3.14 -1.79
CA VAL A 352 -6.35 -2.02 -2.60
C VAL A 352 -6.69 -0.72 -1.89
N LEU A 353 -5.68 -0.11 -1.26
CA LEU A 353 -5.78 1.24 -0.69
C LEU A 353 -5.73 2.28 -1.81
N TYR A 354 -6.72 3.17 -1.85
CA TYR A 354 -6.69 4.39 -2.64
C TYR A 354 -6.52 5.59 -1.71
N ALA A 355 -5.32 6.17 -1.71
CA ALA A 355 -5.08 7.49 -1.15
C ALA A 355 -4.98 8.48 -2.32
N GLY A 356 -5.95 9.38 -2.46
CA GLY A 356 -5.97 10.40 -3.50
C GLY A 356 -6.28 11.75 -2.89
N ALA A 357 -5.24 12.55 -2.65
CA ALA A 357 -5.40 13.95 -2.31
C ALA A 357 -5.92 14.72 -3.54
N GLY A 358 -7.02 15.46 -3.38
CA GLY A 358 -7.53 16.40 -4.39
C GLY A 358 -8.94 16.06 -4.87
N GLY A 359 -9.86 17.01 -4.69
CA GLY A 359 -11.29 16.84 -4.91
C GLY A 359 -11.71 16.62 -6.36
N THR A 360 -12.97 16.22 -6.51
CA THR A 360 -13.70 15.82 -7.73
C THR A 360 -13.39 14.42 -8.27
N ALA A 361 -14.34 13.52 -7.99
CA ALA A 361 -14.42 12.20 -8.61
C ALA A 361 -14.71 12.33 -10.12
N ILE A 362 -13.65 12.33 -10.93
CA ILE A 362 -13.69 11.64 -12.22
C ILE A 362 -13.22 10.22 -11.93
N VAL A 363 -14.08 9.24 -12.21
CA VAL A 363 -13.77 7.81 -12.12
C VAL A 363 -12.69 7.47 -13.17
N ILE A 364 -11.43 7.71 -12.83
CA ILE A 364 -10.25 7.36 -13.66
C ILE A 364 -9.88 5.87 -13.51
N GLY A 365 -10.59 5.11 -12.66
CA GLY A 365 -10.41 3.66 -12.48
C GLY A 365 -10.60 2.83 -13.76
N THR A 366 -11.32 3.32 -14.77
CA THR A 366 -11.62 2.55 -15.99
C THR A 366 -10.52 2.55 -17.05
N GLN A 367 -9.56 3.48 -17.02
CA GLN A 367 -8.53 3.57 -18.08
C GLN A 367 -7.20 2.90 -17.73
N LEU A 368 -6.85 2.77 -16.45
CA LEU A 368 -5.64 2.04 -16.03
C LEU A 368 -5.86 0.52 -15.99
N GLY A 369 -7.10 0.05 -15.80
CA GLY A 369 -7.47 -1.36 -15.97
C GLY A 369 -7.14 -1.91 -17.35
N PHE A 370 -7.24 -1.10 -18.41
CA PHE A 370 -7.00 -1.53 -19.80
C PHE A 370 -5.57 -2.06 -20.06
N LEU A 371 -4.55 -1.56 -19.34
CA LEU A 371 -3.18 -2.05 -19.48
C LEU A 371 -2.92 -3.35 -18.69
N GLN A 372 -3.71 -3.60 -17.64
CA GLN A 372 -3.58 -4.78 -16.79
C GLN A 372 -4.52 -5.92 -17.26
N ASP A 373 -5.72 -5.58 -17.70
CA ASP A 373 -6.69 -6.48 -18.33
C ASP A 373 -6.24 -6.91 -19.73
N GLY A 374 -5.54 -6.05 -20.46
CA GLY A 374 -4.90 -6.42 -21.73
C GLY A 374 -3.77 -7.46 -21.56
N LEU A 375 -3.21 -7.59 -20.35
CA LEU A 375 -2.22 -8.63 -20.00
C LEU A 375 -2.89 -9.89 -19.41
N ASN A 376 -4.01 -9.74 -18.71
CA ASN A 376 -4.76 -10.86 -18.12
C ASN A 376 -5.73 -11.54 -19.10
N SER A 377 -6.24 -10.86 -20.14
CA SER A 377 -7.17 -11.43 -21.13
C SER A 377 -6.53 -12.48 -22.06
N ILE A 378 -5.24 -12.79 -21.88
CA ILE A 378 -4.53 -13.87 -22.60
C ILE A 378 -4.59 -15.19 -21.82
N VAL A 379 -5.08 -15.17 -20.57
CA VAL A 379 -5.30 -16.36 -19.73
C VAL A 379 -6.79 -16.42 -19.40
N GLY A 380 -7.51 -17.39 -19.98
CA GLY A 380 -8.93 -17.60 -19.67
C GLY A 380 -9.12 -17.88 -18.18
N GLY A 381 -9.81 -16.97 -17.48
CA GLY A 381 -10.08 -17.05 -16.05
C GLY A 381 -11.53 -17.44 -15.81
N ASP A 382 -11.73 -18.39 -14.88
CA ASP A 382 -13.00 -18.95 -14.45
C ASP A 382 -14.02 -17.89 -13.95
N ASP A 383 -15.30 -18.27 -13.99
CA ASP A 383 -16.45 -17.59 -13.35
C ASP A 383 -16.19 -17.38 -11.85
N SER A 384 -15.53 -16.28 -11.49
CA SER A 384 -15.20 -15.92 -10.12
C SER A 384 -15.69 -14.52 -9.82
N LEU A 385 -16.22 -14.34 -8.61
CA LEU A 385 -16.44 -13.03 -8.00
C LEU A 385 -15.12 -12.62 -7.35
N GLU A 386 -14.77 -11.35 -7.47
CA GLU A 386 -13.67 -10.77 -6.69
C GLU A 386 -14.26 -9.76 -5.72
N VAL A 387 -14.12 -10.04 -4.41
CA VAL A 387 -14.65 -9.17 -3.35
C VAL A 387 -13.52 -8.33 -2.78
N ASN A 388 -13.67 -7.02 -2.88
CA ASN A 388 -12.70 -6.03 -2.46
C ASN A 388 -13.33 -5.03 -1.47
N ILE A 389 -12.74 -4.90 -0.28
CA ILE A 389 -13.17 -3.90 0.70
C ILE A 389 -12.41 -2.61 0.40
N ILE A 390 -13.14 -1.53 0.12
CA ILE A 390 -12.59 -0.20 -0.16
C ILE A 390 -12.97 0.73 0.98
N THR A 391 -11.97 1.15 1.74
CA THR A 391 -12.14 2.16 2.78
C THR A 391 -11.70 3.51 2.23
N ASN A 392 -12.57 4.52 2.30
CA ASN A 392 -12.22 5.90 1.93
C ASN A 392 -12.22 6.78 3.19
N PRO A 393 -11.05 7.02 3.80
CA PRO A 393 -10.97 7.81 5.03
C PRO A 393 -11.38 9.28 4.81
N GLU A 394 -11.09 9.86 3.65
CA GLU A 394 -11.46 11.26 3.35
C GLU A 394 -12.97 11.49 3.28
N GLN A 395 -13.70 10.50 2.77
CA GLN A 395 -15.17 10.56 2.68
C GLN A 395 -15.88 10.01 3.92
N GLN A 396 -15.14 9.48 4.89
CA GLN A 396 -15.70 8.78 6.05
C GLN A 396 -16.72 7.72 5.63
N THR A 397 -16.32 6.84 4.71
CA THR A 397 -17.16 5.70 4.30
C THR A 397 -16.32 4.44 4.11
N SER A 398 -16.82 3.32 4.63
CA SER A 398 -16.37 1.98 4.26
C SER A 398 -17.35 1.36 3.27
N GLN A 399 -16.87 0.97 2.08
CA GLN A 399 -17.68 0.30 1.06
C GLN A 399 -17.13 -1.10 0.76
N LEU A 400 -18.02 -2.08 0.70
CA LEU A 400 -17.71 -3.41 0.16
C LEU A 400 -17.98 -3.40 -1.35
N ALA A 401 -16.93 -3.35 -2.16
CA ALA A 401 -17.02 -3.38 -3.61
C ALA A 401 -16.84 -4.82 -4.13
N ILE A 402 -17.75 -5.27 -4.97
CA ILE A 402 -17.79 -6.62 -5.50
C ILE A 402 -17.70 -6.50 -7.01
N GLU A 403 -16.61 -7.01 -7.57
CA GLU A 403 -16.39 -7.02 -9.01
C GLU A 403 -17.04 -8.25 -9.63
N ILE A 404 -17.84 -8.02 -10.66
CA ILE A 404 -18.62 -9.02 -11.36
C ILE A 404 -17.98 -9.23 -12.72
N ASN A 405 -17.52 -10.46 -12.95
CA ASN A 405 -16.93 -10.80 -14.24
C ASN A 405 -18.01 -10.77 -15.33
N ASN A 406 -17.70 -10.08 -16.44
CA ASN A 406 -18.63 -9.74 -17.55
C ASN A 406 -19.29 -10.95 -18.24
N GLU A 407 -18.86 -12.17 -17.94
CA GLU A 407 -19.38 -13.39 -18.58
C GLU A 407 -20.56 -14.01 -17.80
N THR A 408 -20.85 -13.55 -16.58
CA THR A 408 -21.92 -14.10 -15.75
C THR A 408 -23.18 -13.23 -15.81
N ASN A 409 -24.33 -13.86 -16.08
CA ASN A 409 -25.62 -13.21 -15.85
C ASN A 409 -25.83 -13.18 -14.34
N VAL A 410 -25.72 -12.00 -13.74
CA VAL A 410 -26.04 -11.78 -12.33
C VAL A 410 -27.18 -10.79 -12.28
N ASP A 411 -28.30 -11.17 -11.67
CA ASP A 411 -29.45 -10.28 -11.50
C ASP A 411 -29.28 -9.38 -10.27
N LYS A 412 -28.73 -9.96 -9.20
CA LYS A 412 -28.45 -9.24 -7.96
C LYS A 412 -27.34 -9.89 -7.15
N VAL A 413 -26.72 -9.08 -6.31
CA VAL A 413 -25.80 -9.52 -5.28
C VAL A 413 -26.45 -9.28 -3.92
N GLU A 414 -26.30 -10.23 -3.01
CA GLU A 414 -26.83 -10.18 -1.65
C GLU A 414 -25.68 -10.32 -0.64
N LEU A 415 -25.71 -9.53 0.43
CA LEU A 415 -24.88 -9.72 1.60
C LEU A 415 -25.72 -10.38 2.69
N ARG A 416 -25.34 -11.60 3.10
CA ARG A 416 -26.08 -12.41 4.07
C ARG A 416 -25.28 -12.66 5.34
N GLN A 417 -25.98 -12.83 6.45
CA GLN A 417 -25.42 -13.36 7.69
C GLN A 417 -26.20 -14.63 8.07
N GLY A 418 -25.63 -15.79 7.75
CA GLY A 418 -26.37 -17.04 7.75
C GLY A 418 -27.48 -17.02 6.67
N ASP A 419 -28.72 -17.29 7.07
CA ASP A 419 -29.86 -17.31 6.13
C ASP A 419 -30.53 -15.94 5.94
N GLU A 420 -30.11 -14.91 6.68
CA GLU A 420 -30.71 -13.57 6.64
C GLU A 420 -30.03 -12.67 5.60
N VAL A 421 -30.80 -12.09 4.69
CA VAL A 421 -30.32 -11.09 3.72
C VAL A 421 -30.31 -9.71 4.36
N LEU A 422 -29.11 -9.15 4.58
CA LEU A 422 -28.95 -7.84 5.22
C LEU A 422 -28.96 -6.68 4.23
N ARG A 423 -28.40 -6.91 3.04
CA ARG A 423 -28.34 -5.96 1.94
C ARG A 423 -28.51 -6.71 0.62
N GLU A 424 -29.18 -6.10 -0.33
CA GLU A 424 -29.23 -6.57 -1.72
C GLU A 424 -29.06 -5.40 -2.68
N SER A 425 -28.41 -5.65 -3.81
CA SER A 425 -28.31 -4.68 -4.91
C SER A 425 -28.54 -5.39 -6.23
N GLY A 426 -29.46 -4.85 -7.03
CA GLY A 426 -29.64 -5.29 -8.42
C GLY A 426 -28.39 -4.97 -9.24
N VAL A 427 -28.09 -5.84 -10.21
CA VAL A 427 -26.97 -5.70 -11.13
C VAL A 427 -27.55 -5.47 -12.53
N SER A 428 -27.14 -4.39 -13.18
CA SER A 428 -27.47 -4.19 -14.60
C SER A 428 -26.56 -5.07 -15.48
N PRO A 429 -27.01 -5.56 -16.66
CA PRO A 429 -26.17 -6.36 -17.56
C PRO A 429 -24.86 -5.70 -18.03
N THR A 430 -24.72 -4.38 -17.85
CA THR A 430 -23.50 -3.63 -18.18
C THR A 430 -22.69 -3.22 -16.95
N GLN A 431 -23.11 -3.61 -15.76
CA GLN A 431 -22.50 -3.21 -14.50
C GLN A 431 -21.44 -4.23 -14.11
N THR A 432 -20.18 -3.78 -14.03
CA THR A 432 -19.03 -4.62 -13.67
C THR A 432 -18.77 -4.66 -12.17
N SER A 433 -19.47 -3.84 -11.37
CA SER A 433 -19.27 -3.81 -9.92
C SER A 433 -20.51 -3.36 -9.15
N VAL A 434 -20.66 -3.91 -7.95
CA VAL A 434 -21.67 -3.51 -6.96
C VAL A 434 -20.95 -3.04 -5.71
N SER A 435 -21.38 -1.92 -5.12
CA SER A 435 -20.89 -1.50 -3.81
C SER A 435 -22.00 -1.54 -2.76
N PHE A 436 -21.68 -2.11 -1.59
CA PHE A 436 -22.50 -1.99 -0.39
C PHE A 436 -21.84 -0.98 0.55
N ASP A 437 -22.61 0.05 0.92
CA ASP A 437 -22.22 0.96 1.98
C ASP A 437 -22.32 0.22 3.33
N LEU A 438 -21.19 0.05 4.00
CA LEU A 438 -21.12 -0.59 5.31
C LEU A 438 -21.50 0.39 6.44
N ASP A 439 -21.59 1.69 6.12
CA ASP A 439 -21.72 2.78 7.09
C ASP A 439 -23.16 3.29 7.29
N SER A 440 -24.14 2.74 6.57
CA SER A 440 -25.44 3.39 6.41
C SER A 440 -26.32 3.38 7.67
N ARG A 441 -26.36 4.54 8.35
CA ARG A 441 -27.39 4.89 9.35
C ARG A 441 -28.71 5.39 8.75
N SER A 442 -28.91 5.26 7.44
CA SER A 442 -30.13 5.74 6.77
C SER A 442 -31.33 4.86 7.10
N PHE A 443 -31.96 5.17 8.25
CA PHE A 443 -33.32 4.80 8.66
C PHE A 443 -33.69 3.30 8.56
N ARG A 444 -33.59 2.62 9.72
CA ARG A 444 -34.19 1.30 10.09
C ARG A 444 -33.44 0.03 9.69
N ASP A 445 -32.31 0.14 9.03
CA ASP A 445 -31.57 -1.03 8.59
C ASP A 445 -30.56 -1.51 9.64
N THR A 446 -30.43 -2.84 9.78
CA THR A 446 -29.53 -3.53 10.71
C THR A 446 -28.08 -3.10 10.44
N ALA A 447 -27.41 -2.57 11.47
CA ALA A 447 -25.98 -2.24 11.38
C ALA A 447 -25.17 -3.51 11.11
N ILE A 448 -24.17 -3.43 10.23
CA ILE A 448 -23.28 -4.56 9.96
C ILE A 448 -22.32 -4.68 11.15
N SER A 449 -22.43 -5.78 11.87
CA SER A 449 -21.56 -6.11 13.01
C SER A 449 -20.29 -6.83 12.55
N PRO A 450 -19.26 -6.96 13.40
CA PRO A 450 -18.13 -7.84 13.10
C PRO A 450 -18.59 -9.30 13.06
N GLY A 451 -18.12 -10.07 12.07
CA GLY A 451 -18.51 -11.46 11.92
C GLY A 451 -18.36 -12.01 10.51
N ALA A 452 -18.77 -13.25 10.33
CA ALA A 452 -18.79 -13.92 9.04
C ALA A 452 -20.04 -13.54 8.24
N TYR A 453 -19.85 -13.19 6.98
CA TYR A 453 -20.88 -12.84 6.01
C TYR A 453 -20.70 -13.63 4.73
N ASP A 454 -21.80 -13.94 4.06
CA ASP A 454 -21.79 -14.57 2.74
C ASP A 454 -22.21 -13.52 1.70
N VAL A 455 -21.33 -13.28 0.73
CA VAL A 455 -21.62 -12.53 -0.50
C VAL A 455 -22.17 -13.51 -1.53
N VAL A 456 -23.43 -13.36 -1.89
CA VAL A 456 -24.16 -14.30 -2.73
C VAL A 456 -24.56 -13.62 -4.04
N ALA A 457 -24.07 -14.12 -5.16
CA ALA A 457 -24.57 -13.73 -6.47
C ALA A 457 -25.78 -14.62 -6.84
N VAL A 458 -26.84 -13.97 -7.31
CA VAL A 458 -28.12 -14.61 -7.63
C VAL A 458 -28.50 -14.28 -9.08
N ASP A 459 -28.87 -15.31 -9.84
CA ASP A 459 -29.37 -15.22 -11.21
C ASP A 459 -30.71 -15.95 -11.29
N ASP A 460 -31.78 -15.27 -11.72
CA ASP A 460 -33.14 -15.80 -11.79
C ASP A 460 -33.65 -16.46 -10.48
N GLY A 461 -33.11 -16.01 -9.33
CA GLY A 461 -33.44 -16.53 -8.01
C GLY A 461 -32.65 -17.78 -7.57
N GLU A 462 -31.75 -18.29 -8.41
CA GLU A 462 -30.80 -19.34 -8.05
C GLU A 462 -29.46 -18.76 -7.61
N VAL A 463 -28.88 -19.33 -6.55
CA VAL A 463 -27.54 -18.94 -6.09
C VAL A 463 -26.50 -19.54 -7.02
N ILE A 464 -25.80 -18.67 -7.75
CA ILE A 464 -24.76 -19.08 -8.71
C ILE A 464 -23.36 -19.08 -8.08
N SER A 465 -23.13 -18.20 -7.10
CA SER A 465 -21.88 -18.13 -6.36
C SER A 465 -22.10 -17.65 -4.92
N THR A 466 -21.26 -18.12 -4.01
CA THR A 466 -21.26 -17.70 -2.61
C THR A 466 -19.81 -17.58 -2.15
N GLU A 467 -19.46 -16.41 -1.64
CA GLU A 467 -18.15 -16.11 -1.09
C GLU A 467 -18.27 -15.66 0.36
N GLN A 468 -17.57 -16.34 1.26
CA GLN A 468 -17.55 -15.99 2.66
C GLN A 468 -16.48 -14.93 2.95
N ILE A 469 -16.90 -13.83 3.57
CA ILE A 469 -16.03 -12.77 4.07
C ILE A 469 -16.15 -12.68 5.60
N ASP A 470 -15.05 -12.41 6.29
CA ASP A 470 -15.05 -12.12 7.71
C ASP A 470 -14.75 -10.64 7.89
N LEU A 471 -15.69 -9.89 8.43
CA LEU A 471 -15.51 -8.47 8.75
C LEU A 471 -14.98 -8.35 10.18
N THR A 472 -13.86 -7.66 10.33
CA THR A 472 -13.17 -7.48 11.61
C THR A 472 -13.11 -6.01 12.03
N ILE A 473 -12.95 -5.75 13.33
CA ILE A 473 -12.62 -4.42 13.86
C ILE A 473 -11.12 -4.39 14.13
N GLY A 474 -10.46 -3.28 13.79
CA GLY A 474 -9.05 -3.08 14.06
C GLY A 474 -8.73 -2.97 15.55
N ASP A 475 -7.46 -3.16 15.88
CA ASP A 475 -6.96 -2.89 17.22
C ASP A 475 -6.82 -1.37 17.41
N ILE A 476 -7.37 -0.84 18.51
CA ILE A 476 -7.21 0.57 18.89
C ILE A 476 -5.94 0.73 19.70
N GLU A 477 -5.08 1.61 19.23
CA GLU A 477 -3.96 2.16 19.96
C GLU A 477 -4.25 3.64 20.28
N ILE A 478 -3.94 4.06 21.51
CA ILE A 478 -3.99 5.48 21.89
C ILE A 478 -2.57 6.00 21.84
N THR A 479 -2.30 6.87 20.89
CA THR A 479 -0.93 7.33 20.59
C THR A 479 -0.58 8.60 21.34
N ASN A 480 -1.57 9.44 21.63
CA ASN A 480 -1.37 10.69 22.37
C ASN A 480 -2.62 11.08 23.16
N VAL A 481 -2.41 11.74 24.29
CA VAL A 481 -3.45 12.43 25.04
C VAL A 481 -2.91 13.80 25.41
N SER A 482 -3.47 14.85 24.82
CA SER A 482 -3.10 16.24 25.06
C SER A 482 -4.15 16.94 25.90
N LEU A 483 -3.72 17.80 26.82
CA LEU A 483 -4.59 18.76 27.50
C LEU A 483 -4.54 20.07 26.72
N ILE A 484 -5.68 20.60 26.33
CA ILE A 484 -5.75 21.90 25.65
C ILE A 484 -5.96 22.98 26.72
N ASP A 485 -5.08 23.98 26.75
CA ASP A 485 -5.34 25.23 27.46
C ASP A 485 -6.24 26.12 26.56
N PRO A 486 -7.50 26.38 26.95
CA PRO A 486 -8.40 27.18 26.12
C PRO A 486 -7.99 28.65 25.96
N ASN A 487 -6.94 29.12 26.67
CA ASN A 487 -6.59 30.54 26.75
C ASN A 487 -5.25 30.95 26.09
N GLU A 488 -4.76 30.23 25.09
CA GLU A 488 -3.51 30.62 24.41
C GLU A 488 -3.62 31.96 23.63
N GLY A 489 -4.83 32.53 23.49
CA GLY A 489 -5.08 33.77 22.71
C GLY A 489 -5.10 35.08 23.50
N ASP A 490 -5.67 35.14 24.70
CA ASP A 490 -6.05 36.41 25.32
C ASP A 490 -5.62 36.41 26.79
N GLY A 491 -4.55 37.12 27.14
CA GLY A 491 -3.89 37.13 28.47
C GLY A 491 -4.71 37.62 29.68
N VAL A 492 -5.92 37.12 29.88
CA VAL A 492 -6.77 37.36 31.04
C VAL A 492 -7.16 36.02 31.65
N GLY A 493 -6.40 35.63 32.67
CA GLY A 493 -6.39 34.30 33.24
C GLY A 493 -7.70 33.83 33.88
N ALA A 494 -8.10 32.64 33.46
CA ALA A 494 -8.58 31.59 34.34
C ALA A 494 -8.06 30.24 33.79
N PRO A 495 -7.20 29.49 34.52
CA PRO A 495 -6.80 28.16 34.11
C PRO A 495 -8.00 27.22 34.33
N LEU A 496 -8.90 27.18 33.37
CA LEU A 496 -9.90 26.13 33.26
C LEU A 496 -9.35 25.16 32.22
N ILE A 497 -8.74 24.08 32.68
CA ILE A 497 -8.48 22.92 31.82
C ILE A 497 -9.87 22.40 31.45
N SER A 498 -10.36 22.76 30.27
CA SER A 498 -11.71 22.40 29.84
C SER A 498 -11.69 21.21 28.92
N SER A 499 -10.66 21.06 28.08
CA SER A 499 -10.69 20.12 26.98
C SER A 499 -9.44 19.24 26.98
N PHE A 500 -9.62 17.96 26.67
CA PHE A 500 -8.54 17.05 26.37
C PHE A 500 -8.77 16.46 24.97
N GLU A 501 -7.68 16.26 24.27
CA GLU A 501 -7.63 15.62 22.97
C GLU A 501 -7.02 14.24 23.14
N ILE A 502 -7.60 13.25 22.48
CA ILE A 502 -7.05 11.90 22.40
C ILE A 502 -6.81 11.59 20.94
N GLU A 503 -5.56 11.30 20.60
CA GLU A 503 -5.20 10.75 19.29
C GLU A 503 -5.35 9.23 19.35
N PHE A 504 -6.25 8.71 18.52
CA PHE A 504 -6.46 7.30 18.30
C PHE A 504 -5.79 6.87 17.00
N LYS A 505 -5.24 5.66 17.01
CA LYS A 505 -4.80 4.96 15.81
C LYS A 505 -5.46 3.58 15.79
N VAL A 506 -6.14 3.24 14.71
CA VAL A 506 -6.70 1.90 14.52
C VAL A 506 -5.80 1.13 13.58
N SER A 507 -5.23 0.01 14.02
CA SER A 507 -4.42 -0.87 13.18
C SER A 507 -5.22 -2.09 12.75
N GLY A 508 -5.30 -2.32 11.43
CA GLY A 508 -6.09 -3.38 10.82
C GLY A 508 -7.61 -3.17 10.92
N GLY A 509 -8.36 -4.22 10.56
CA GLY A 509 -9.83 -4.20 10.55
C GLY A 509 -10.46 -3.72 9.25
N ASP A 510 -11.74 -4.01 9.09
CA ASP A 510 -12.57 -3.67 7.93
C ASP A 510 -13.66 -2.64 8.28
N LEU A 511 -14.06 -2.60 9.55
CA LEU A 511 -15.14 -1.76 10.05
C LEU A 511 -14.60 -0.55 10.84
N PRO A 512 -15.23 0.63 10.70
CA PRO A 512 -14.89 1.80 11.51
C PRO A 512 -15.28 1.61 12.98
N ILE A 513 -14.61 2.36 13.84
CA ILE A 513 -14.84 2.37 15.29
C ILE A 513 -15.55 3.65 15.67
N GLU A 514 -16.75 3.50 16.25
CA GLU A 514 -17.52 4.65 16.72
C GLU A 514 -17.23 4.97 18.19
N VAL A 515 -16.84 6.22 18.47
CA VAL A 515 -16.65 6.73 19.83
C VAL A 515 -17.93 7.42 20.28
N LEU A 516 -18.69 6.79 21.18
CA LEU A 516 -20.01 7.29 21.61
C LEU A 516 -19.96 8.35 22.70
N SER A 517 -19.07 8.23 23.68
CA SER A 517 -18.98 9.23 24.76
C SER A 517 -17.63 9.14 25.47
N ALA A 518 -17.17 10.23 26.07
CA ALA A 518 -16.17 10.19 27.12
C ALA A 518 -16.68 11.00 28.31
N THR A 519 -16.62 10.44 29.52
CA THR A 519 -17.06 11.12 30.73
C THR A 519 -15.93 11.12 31.74
N PRO A 520 -15.41 12.28 32.18
CA PRO A 520 -14.46 12.31 33.28
C PRO A 520 -15.13 11.82 34.57
N VAL A 521 -14.52 10.83 35.23
CA VAL A 521 -14.98 10.32 36.53
C VAL A 521 -14.05 10.87 37.62
N ASP A 522 -14.59 11.60 38.61
CA ASP A 522 -13.81 12.10 39.75
C ASP A 522 -13.90 11.11 40.93
N GLY A 523 -12.77 10.57 41.35
CA GLY A 523 -12.63 9.68 42.50
C GLY A 523 -12.72 8.17 42.20
N VAL A 524 -12.39 7.35 43.21
CA VAL A 524 -12.55 5.88 43.15
C VAL A 524 -14.02 5.58 42.82
N PRO A 525 -14.32 4.80 41.77
CA PRO A 525 -15.69 4.62 41.29
C PRO A 525 -16.56 4.06 42.42
N THR A 526 -17.39 4.90 43.02
CA THR A 526 -18.49 4.41 43.84
C THR A 526 -19.47 3.80 42.87
N THR A 527 -19.91 2.57 43.14
CA THR A 527 -20.71 1.67 42.29
C THR A 527 -22.14 2.17 41.95
N GLY A 528 -22.37 3.49 41.90
CA GLY A 528 -23.64 4.10 41.55
C GLY A 528 -23.69 4.47 40.07
N THR A 529 -24.52 3.74 39.32
CA THR A 529 -25.10 4.00 37.99
C THR A 529 -24.41 5.04 37.09
N PRO A 530 -23.83 4.62 35.95
CA PRO A 530 -23.26 5.55 34.96
C PRO A 530 -24.31 6.54 34.45
N PRO A 531 -23.89 7.75 34.00
CA PRO A 531 -24.81 8.75 33.47
C PRO A 531 -25.65 8.16 32.33
N GLU A 532 -26.97 8.29 32.43
CA GLU A 532 -27.90 7.83 31.40
C GLU A 532 -27.76 8.67 30.13
N ASN A 533 -27.31 8.00 29.07
CA ASN A 533 -27.80 8.07 27.69
C ASN A 533 -27.82 9.44 26.99
N ASP A 534 -26.67 9.87 26.50
CA ASP A 534 -26.63 10.47 25.17
C ASP A 534 -25.74 9.57 24.29
N ASP A 535 -26.34 8.63 23.56
CA ASP A 535 -25.65 7.74 22.61
C ASP A 535 -25.22 8.51 21.34
N SER A 536 -24.82 9.78 21.47
CA SER A 536 -24.44 10.64 20.36
C SER A 536 -23.00 10.37 19.97
N VAL A 537 -22.77 9.85 18.77
CA VAL A 537 -21.44 9.52 18.27
C VAL A 537 -20.59 10.78 18.14
N ILE A 538 -19.47 10.80 18.86
CA ILE A 538 -18.53 11.93 18.93
C ILE A 538 -17.51 11.85 17.79
N ALA A 539 -17.03 10.64 17.46
CA ALA A 539 -16.05 10.42 16.40
C ALA A 539 -16.18 9.04 15.75
N ARG A 540 -15.64 8.88 14.54
CA ARG A 540 -15.59 7.62 13.79
C ARG A 540 -14.17 7.42 13.24
N ILE A 541 -13.47 6.46 13.83
CA ILE A 541 -12.08 6.21 13.52
C ILE A 541 -12.01 5.05 12.53
N TYR A 542 -11.51 5.30 11.32
CA TYR A 542 -11.38 4.29 10.27
C TYR A 542 -10.09 3.46 10.44
N PRO A 543 -10.06 2.21 9.95
CA PRO A 543 -8.84 1.42 9.89
C PRO A 543 -7.67 2.17 9.24
N GLU A 544 -6.49 2.07 9.85
CA GLU A 544 -5.23 2.74 9.48
C GLU A 544 -5.24 4.28 9.58
N ASP A 545 -6.33 4.87 10.05
CA ASP A 545 -6.44 6.31 10.25
C ASP A 545 -5.93 6.74 11.63
N LYS A 546 -5.54 8.02 11.70
CA LYS A 546 -5.22 8.71 12.95
C LYS A 546 -6.21 9.83 13.15
N GLU A 547 -7.04 9.72 14.18
CA GLU A 547 -8.04 10.74 14.48
C GLU A 547 -7.80 11.32 15.88
N THR A 548 -7.76 12.65 15.95
CA THR A 548 -7.71 13.38 17.22
C THR A 548 -9.12 13.79 17.61
N VAL A 549 -9.62 13.23 18.72
CA VAL A 549 -10.97 13.54 19.22
C VAL A 549 -10.86 14.52 20.38
N SER A 550 -11.44 15.70 20.18
CA SER A 550 -11.49 16.78 21.16
C SER A 550 -12.73 16.61 22.06
N PHE A 551 -12.51 16.37 23.36
CA PHE A 551 -13.59 16.27 24.34
C PHE A 551 -13.78 17.60 25.04
N SER A 552 -14.90 18.28 24.77
CA SER A 552 -15.32 19.47 25.51
C SER A 552 -16.11 19.08 26.76
N PRO A 553 -16.00 19.83 27.88
CA PRO A 553 -16.73 19.49 29.08
C PRO A 553 -18.22 19.79 28.86
N ILE A 554 -19.02 18.74 28.92
CA ILE A 554 -20.46 18.82 28.64
C ILE A 554 -21.15 19.58 29.79
N GLY A 555 -21.74 20.73 29.45
CA GLY A 555 -22.86 21.32 30.18
C GLY A 555 -22.53 22.39 31.25
N VAL A 556 -22.88 23.63 30.93
CA VAL A 556 -22.86 24.84 31.80
C VAL A 556 -23.74 24.78 33.08
N ASN A 557 -24.27 23.61 33.46
CA ASN A 557 -25.16 23.47 34.63
C ASN A 557 -24.76 22.36 35.61
N THR A 558 -23.78 21.52 35.28
CA THR A 558 -23.07 20.71 36.28
C THR A 558 -21.92 21.56 36.80
N GLN A 559 -21.79 21.65 38.12
CA GLN A 559 -20.67 22.38 38.72
C GLN A 559 -19.37 21.91 38.04
N PRO A 560 -18.49 22.84 37.61
CA PRO A 560 -17.24 22.48 36.95
C PRO A 560 -16.56 21.43 37.82
N VAL A 561 -16.27 20.27 37.20
CA VAL A 561 -15.45 19.23 37.81
C VAL A 561 -14.06 19.85 37.92
N TYR A 562 -13.82 20.51 39.05
CA TYR A 562 -12.52 21.05 39.38
C TYR A 562 -11.56 19.88 39.54
N PRO A 563 -10.35 19.90 38.93
CA PRO A 563 -9.23 19.28 39.62
C PRO A 563 -9.02 20.07 40.91
N LEU A 564 -9.58 19.57 42.02
CA LEU A 564 -9.41 20.10 43.37
C LEU A 564 -7.92 20.06 43.75
N ALA A 565 -7.15 21.05 43.34
CA ALA A 565 -6.03 21.52 44.14
C ALA A 565 -6.64 22.23 45.34
N THR A 566 -6.84 21.51 46.45
CA THR A 566 -7.23 22.14 47.71
C THR A 566 -6.09 23.06 48.15
N SER A 567 -6.17 24.36 47.84
CA SER A 567 -5.30 25.33 48.49
C SER A 567 -5.74 25.45 49.95
N ILE A 568 -5.03 24.78 50.86
CA ILE A 568 -5.18 25.08 52.28
C ILE A 568 -4.57 26.47 52.47
N TYR A 569 -5.41 27.49 52.65
CA TYR A 569 -4.98 28.83 53.02
C TYR A 569 -4.27 28.76 54.39
N GLY A 570 -2.94 28.66 54.36
CA GLY A 570 -2.13 28.48 55.55
C GLY A 570 -0.64 28.75 55.32
N GLY A 571 -0.26 30.02 55.14
CA GLY A 571 0.98 30.59 55.66
C GLY A 571 2.36 30.17 55.10
N THR A 572 2.49 29.13 54.29
CA THR A 572 3.75 28.75 53.64
C THR A 572 3.52 28.44 52.16
N ALA A 573 4.53 28.69 51.32
CA ALA A 573 4.45 28.61 49.87
C ALA A 573 3.62 27.39 49.39
N PRO A 574 2.66 27.55 48.46
CA PRO A 574 1.87 26.44 47.97
C PRO A 574 2.79 25.46 47.25
N THR A 575 3.08 24.33 47.88
CA THR A 575 3.57 23.15 47.19
C THR A 575 2.35 22.47 46.58
N CYS A 576 2.21 22.52 45.26
CA CYS A 576 1.27 21.68 44.52
C CYS A 576 1.82 20.25 44.52
N ASN A 577 1.72 19.55 45.64
CA ASN A 577 1.91 18.11 45.64
C ASN A 577 0.67 17.52 44.96
N GLY A 578 0.74 17.28 43.65
CA GLY A 578 -0.35 16.68 42.90
C GLY A 578 -0.65 15.27 43.42
N GLU A 579 -1.91 15.06 43.80
CA GLU A 579 -2.46 13.71 43.87
C GLU A 579 -2.59 13.17 42.44
N THR A 580 -2.22 11.91 42.21
CA THR A 580 -2.57 11.23 40.95
C THR A 580 -4.08 11.18 40.85
N LYS A 581 -4.62 11.59 39.70
CA LYS A 581 -6.05 11.50 39.38
C LYS A 581 -6.21 10.51 38.23
N THR A 582 -7.26 9.71 38.27
CA THR A 582 -7.61 8.76 37.22
C THR A 582 -8.80 9.31 36.47
N ALA A 583 -8.70 9.46 35.16
CA ALA A 583 -9.86 9.64 34.29
C ALA A 583 -10.27 8.25 33.77
N GLU A 584 -11.54 7.88 33.93
CA GLU A 584 -12.11 6.72 33.25
C GLU A 584 -12.74 7.19 31.94
N ILE A 585 -12.36 6.58 30.82
CA ILE A 585 -12.95 6.80 29.50
C ILE A 585 -13.66 5.51 29.10
N LEU A 586 -14.97 5.59 28.92
CA LEU A 586 -15.82 4.46 28.55
C LEU A 586 -15.95 4.40 27.03
N PHE A 587 -15.36 3.39 26.39
CA PHE A 587 -15.59 3.10 24.99
C PHE A 587 -16.77 2.13 24.87
N LYS A 588 -17.88 2.65 24.36
CA LYS A 588 -19.04 1.84 24.01
C LYS A 588 -19.02 1.65 22.49
N PHE A 589 -18.80 0.41 22.05
CA PHE A 589 -18.76 0.05 20.64
C PHE A 589 -20.18 -0.16 20.13
N THR A 590 -20.46 0.28 18.91
CA THR A 590 -21.77 0.10 18.30
C THR A 590 -22.09 -1.38 18.09
N ASP A 591 -23.16 -1.80 18.76
CA ASP A 591 -23.87 -3.07 18.70
C ASP A 591 -23.11 -4.38 19.02
N GLN A 592 -23.40 -4.89 20.21
CA GLN A 592 -23.44 -6.32 20.58
C GLN A 592 -22.12 -7.12 20.57
N GLY A 593 -20.97 -6.49 20.83
CA GLY A 593 -19.79 -7.19 21.37
C GLY A 593 -19.91 -7.41 22.89
N PRO A 594 -19.41 -8.52 23.46
CA PRO A 594 -19.72 -8.92 24.85
C PRO A 594 -19.13 -8.04 25.96
N ASP A 595 -18.27 -7.06 25.67
CA ASP A 595 -17.59 -6.29 26.72
C ASP A 595 -17.45 -4.81 26.35
N ASP A 596 -18.11 -3.94 27.12
CA ASP A 596 -17.76 -2.52 27.18
C ASP A 596 -16.27 -2.41 27.52
N ARG A 597 -15.44 -1.79 26.66
CA ARG A 597 -14.04 -1.57 27.02
C ARG A 597 -13.91 -0.26 27.77
N ARG A 598 -13.36 -0.34 28.97
CA ARG A 598 -13.05 0.81 29.82
C ARG A 598 -11.56 1.07 29.75
N LEU A 599 -11.18 2.29 29.41
CA LEU A 599 -9.81 2.77 29.54
C LEU A 599 -9.72 3.60 30.81
N TYR A 600 -8.75 3.29 31.65
CA TYR A 600 -8.40 4.13 32.79
C TYR A 600 -7.11 4.86 32.44
N VAL A 601 -7.18 6.18 32.40
CA VAL A 601 -6.03 7.06 32.16
C VAL A 601 -5.63 7.66 33.48
N ASP A 602 -4.57 7.11 34.07
CA ASP A 602 -3.93 7.70 35.24
C ASP A 602 -3.06 8.88 34.79
N TYR A 603 -3.35 10.08 35.31
CA TYR A 603 -2.51 11.24 35.08
C TYR A 603 -2.04 11.84 36.40
N LYS A 604 -0.78 12.26 36.41
CA LYS A 604 -0.16 12.91 37.57
C LYS A 604 0.18 14.34 37.20
N LEU A 605 -0.51 15.28 37.85
CA LEU A 605 -0.16 16.69 37.76
C LEU A 605 1.13 16.93 38.56
N SER A 606 2.27 17.07 37.88
CA SER A 606 3.53 17.49 38.51
C SER A 606 4.01 18.80 37.89
N GLY A 607 4.12 19.85 38.69
CA GLY A 607 4.73 21.10 38.28
C GLY A 607 5.28 21.86 39.49
N GLU A 608 6.48 22.43 39.36
CA GLU A 608 6.97 23.44 40.28
C GLU A 608 6.50 24.82 39.79
N ALA A 609 5.73 25.52 40.62
CA ALA A 609 5.38 26.91 40.35
C ALA A 609 6.63 27.80 40.51
N ILE A 610 7.21 28.26 39.40
CA ILE A 610 8.28 29.26 39.45
C ILE A 610 7.64 30.64 39.62
N ARG A 611 7.98 31.31 40.72
CA ARG A 611 7.44 32.62 41.08
C ARG A 611 7.95 33.71 40.12
N GLY A 612 7.21 33.99 39.06
CA GLY A 612 7.41 35.15 38.18
C GLY A 612 7.10 36.45 38.91
N GLY A 613 8.11 37.08 39.51
CA GLY A 613 7.96 38.36 40.19
C GLY A 613 7.98 39.53 39.22
N ARG A 614 6.82 40.13 38.93
CA ARG A 614 6.75 41.57 38.63
C ARG A 614 5.72 42.26 39.52
N ASN A 615 6.27 43.10 40.40
CA ASN A 615 5.62 44.01 41.33
C ASN A 615 4.21 44.43 40.92
N ASN A 616 3.18 43.95 41.64
CA ASN A 616 1.99 44.69 42.03
C ASN A 616 1.25 43.93 43.16
N ASN A 617 0.98 44.62 44.27
CA ASN A 617 0.56 44.05 45.56
C ASN A 617 -0.92 43.61 45.63
N SER A 618 -1.33 42.58 44.90
CA SER A 618 -2.54 41.80 45.23
C SER A 618 -2.46 40.37 44.66
N GLN A 619 -2.86 39.40 45.47
CA GLN A 619 -2.60 37.96 45.35
C GLN A 619 -3.46 37.24 44.29
N GLY A 620 -2.84 36.35 43.50
CA GLY A 620 -3.48 35.33 42.65
C GLY A 620 -2.78 35.17 41.29
N CYS A 621 -2.27 33.98 40.97
CA CYS A 621 -1.26 33.67 39.93
C CYS A 621 -1.61 34.03 38.48
N PRO A 622 -0.63 34.59 37.73
CA PRO A 622 -0.28 34.09 36.37
C PRO A 622 1.27 34.04 36.21
N GLU A 623 1.96 33.24 35.40
CA GLU A 623 1.75 32.36 34.23
C GLU A 623 2.68 31.15 34.40
N GLY A 624 2.29 29.97 33.92
CA GLY A 624 3.09 28.74 33.97
C GLY A 624 3.48 28.30 32.56
N ALA A 625 4.77 28.05 32.35
CA ALA A 625 5.22 27.14 31.31
C ALA A 625 5.00 25.71 31.83
N ALA A 626 4.25 24.90 31.08
CA ALA A 626 4.16 23.46 31.36
C ALA A 626 5.52 22.82 31.03
N ILE A 627 6.05 22.07 32.00
CA ILE A 627 7.25 21.23 31.84
C ILE A 627 6.76 19.85 31.43
N ASP A 628 7.49 19.24 30.51
CA ASP A 628 7.43 17.85 30.01
C ASP A 628 6.61 16.87 30.88
N TRP A 629 5.70 16.16 30.22
CA TRP A 629 4.89 15.09 30.82
C TRP A 629 5.51 13.73 30.44
N GLU A 630 5.87 12.91 31.43
CA GLU A 630 6.21 11.50 31.21
C GLU A 630 5.01 10.61 31.52
N TRP A 631 4.69 9.70 30.59
CA TRP A 631 3.66 8.68 30.70
C TRP A 631 4.28 7.35 31.16
N SER A 632 3.55 6.57 31.98
CA SER A 632 3.95 5.22 32.43
C SER A 632 2.88 4.18 32.20
#